data_AF-A0A399YTB7-F1
#
_entry.id   AF-A0A399YTB7-F1
#
_cell.length_a   1.000
_cell.length_b   1.000
_cell.length_c   1.000
_cell.angle_alpha   90.00
_cell.angle_beta   90.00
_cell.angle_gamma   90.00
#
_symmetry.space_group_name_H-M   'P 1'
#
loop_
_entity.id
_entity.type
_entity.pdbx_description
1 polymer ?
#
loop_
_entity_poly.entity_id
_entity_poly.type
_entity_poly.pdbx_seq_one_letter_code
_entity_poly.pdbx_strand_id
1 'polypeptide(L)'
;MGFLKKIFGSSGQDNRPTSGSSDSQGIYFYVQCDRCGAPVRLRADKQYDLINESGGYVWHKTIVDSRCFRPMPTVVYLNSAYEVTSHEITGGRYITREEYEALLTPTNTLPSEP
;
A
#
# COMPACT_ATOMS: atom_id res chain seq x y z
N MET A 1 -13.24 48.11 12.35
CA MET A 1 -12.92 47.87 10.93
C MET A 1 -11.41 47.62 10.82
N GLY A 2 -10.97 46.37 10.60
CA GLY A 2 -9.55 46.08 10.34
C GLY A 2 -9.11 44.67 10.72
N PHE A 3 -9.69 43.63 10.11
CA PHE A 3 -9.44 42.21 10.42
C PHE A 3 -8.69 41.45 9.31
N LEU A 4 -7.90 42.15 8.48
CA LEU A 4 -7.25 41.55 7.31
C LEU A 4 -5.82 42.09 7.09
N LYS A 5 -4.92 41.96 8.07
CA LYS A 5 -3.51 42.42 7.93
C LYS A 5 -2.43 41.41 8.31
N LYS A 6 -2.71 40.10 8.21
CA LYS A 6 -1.72 39.04 8.48
C LYS A 6 -1.67 37.95 7.41
N ILE A 7 -1.65 38.33 6.13
CA ILE A 7 -1.47 37.37 5.01
C ILE A 7 -0.13 37.52 4.28
N PHE A 8 0.73 38.51 4.58
CA PHE A 8 2.04 38.56 3.90
C PHE A 8 3.14 39.08 4.81
N GLY A 9 4.08 38.19 5.14
CA GLY A 9 5.38 38.55 5.71
C GLY A 9 5.76 37.74 6.94
N SER A 10 6.52 36.67 6.73
CA SER A 10 7.91 36.62 7.19
C SER A 10 8.51 35.26 6.87
N SER A 11 9.45 35.30 5.95
CA SER A 11 10.55 34.36 5.75
C SER A 11 11.09 33.80 7.07
N GLY A 12 10.72 32.55 7.35
CA GLY A 12 11.43 31.64 8.22
C GLY A 12 11.66 30.38 7.39
N GLN A 13 12.93 30.06 7.17
CA GLN A 13 13.39 28.92 6.40
C GLN A 13 12.99 27.64 7.14
N ASP A 14 11.75 27.19 6.94
CA ASP A 14 11.28 25.88 7.35
C ASP A 14 11.93 24.85 6.43
N ASN A 15 13.17 24.50 6.77
CA ASN A 15 13.84 23.28 6.32
C ASN A 15 13.13 22.08 6.98
N ARG A 16 11.81 21.96 6.81
CA ARG A 16 11.09 20.73 7.14
C ARG A 16 11.40 19.78 6.01
N PRO A 17 12.17 18.70 6.23
CA PRO A 17 12.18 17.64 5.26
C PRO A 17 10.74 17.17 5.15
N THR A 18 10.10 17.35 3.99
CA THR A 18 8.97 16.54 3.56
C THR A 18 9.49 15.15 3.18
N SER A 19 10.31 14.55 4.07
CA SER A 19 10.62 13.14 4.06
C SER A 19 9.42 12.45 4.67
N GLY A 20 8.68 11.70 3.85
CA GLY A 20 7.50 10.96 4.26
C GLY A 20 7.70 10.32 5.63
N SER A 21 6.77 10.60 6.55
CA SER A 21 6.68 9.92 7.82
C SER A 21 6.77 8.41 7.55
N SER A 22 7.85 7.77 7.98
CA SER A 22 7.98 6.33 7.89
C SER A 22 6.89 5.75 8.79
N ASP A 23 5.87 5.19 8.17
CA ASP A 23 4.74 4.59 8.85
C ASP A 23 5.18 3.33 9.59
N SER A 24 5.66 3.52 10.83
CA SER A 24 6.30 2.48 11.62
C SER A 24 5.34 1.37 12.05
N GLN A 25 4.05 1.67 12.09
CA GLN A 25 2.98 0.72 12.46
C GLN A 25 2.43 -0.04 11.25
N GLY A 26 2.80 0.36 10.04
CA GLY A 26 2.31 -0.22 8.81
C GLY A 26 3.10 -1.38 8.26
N ILE A 27 2.38 -2.40 7.82
CA ILE A 27 2.87 -3.39 6.86
C ILE A 27 2.06 -3.22 5.59
N TYR A 28 2.74 -3.16 4.45
CA TYR A 28 2.11 -2.98 3.16
C TYR A 28 2.22 -4.25 2.33
N PHE A 29 1.09 -4.70 1.82
CA PHE A 29 0.99 -5.82 0.90
C PHE A 29 0.54 -5.33 -0.47
N TYR A 30 1.09 -5.91 -1.53
CA TYR A 30 0.74 -5.58 -2.90
C TYR A 30 0.31 -6.86 -3.61
N VAL A 31 -0.86 -6.82 -4.24
CA VAL A 31 -1.48 -7.98 -4.89
C VAL A 31 -1.96 -7.58 -6.27
N GLN A 32 -1.78 -8.45 -7.25
CA GLN A 32 -2.44 -8.34 -8.55
C GLN A 32 -3.56 -9.38 -8.66
N CYS A 33 -4.75 -8.94 -9.08
CA CYS A 33 -5.85 -9.86 -9.39
C CYS A 33 -5.55 -10.67 -10.65
N ASP A 34 -5.68 -12.00 -10.59
CA ASP A 34 -5.41 -12.88 -11.74
C ASP A 34 -6.46 -12.73 -12.85
N ARG A 35 -7.67 -12.27 -12.51
CA ARG A 35 -8.77 -12.14 -13.46
C ARG A 35 -8.67 -10.87 -14.31
N CYS A 36 -8.53 -9.72 -13.66
CA CYS A 36 -8.63 -8.41 -14.32
C CYS A 36 -7.33 -7.63 -14.33
N GLY A 37 -6.26 -8.18 -13.73
CA GLY A 37 -4.94 -7.57 -13.66
C GLY A 37 -4.85 -6.33 -12.76
N ALA A 38 -5.92 -5.97 -12.04
CA ALA A 38 -5.91 -4.78 -11.19
C ALA A 38 -4.90 -4.93 -10.04
N PRO A 39 -3.97 -3.97 -9.86
CA PRO A 39 -3.07 -3.94 -8.72
C PRO A 39 -3.79 -3.35 -7.49
N VAL A 40 -3.56 -3.94 -6.31
CA VAL A 40 -4.16 -3.54 -5.04
C VAL A 40 -3.05 -3.36 -4.00
N ARG A 41 -3.04 -2.21 -3.32
CA ARG A 41 -2.20 -1.95 -2.14
C ARG A 41 -3.05 -2.09 -0.88
N LEU A 42 -2.64 -2.94 0.04
CA LEU A 42 -3.26 -3.11 1.34
C LEU A 42 -2.31 -2.66 2.44
N ARG A 43 -2.90 -2.06 3.47
CA ARG A 43 -2.23 -1.75 4.73
C ARG A 43 -2.74 -2.73 5.78
N ALA A 44 -1.84 -3.34 6.53
CA ALA A 44 -2.12 -3.98 7.79
C ALA A 44 -1.48 -3.17 8.92
N ASP A 45 -2.26 -2.89 9.96
CA ASP A 45 -1.75 -2.30 11.19
C ASP A 45 -1.22 -3.39 12.13
N LYS A 46 0.02 -3.23 12.61
CA LYS A 46 0.69 -4.22 13.46
C LYS A 46 -0.08 -4.54 14.74
N GLN A 47 -0.83 -3.57 15.29
CA GLN A 47 -1.54 -3.74 16.55
C GLN A 47 -2.93 -4.35 16.37
N TYR A 48 -3.60 -4.07 15.25
CA TYR A 48 -5.03 -4.36 15.09
C TYR A 48 -5.36 -5.39 14.01
N ASP A 49 -4.53 -5.54 12.99
CA ASP A 49 -4.83 -6.43 11.85
C ASP A 49 -4.15 -7.80 11.96
N LEU A 50 -3.16 -7.94 12.83
CA LEU A 50 -2.36 -9.16 12.97
C LEU A 50 -2.84 -9.98 14.16
N ILE A 51 -2.95 -11.29 13.95
CA ILE A 51 -3.20 -12.27 15.00
C ILE A 51 -1.85 -12.75 15.51
N ASN A 52 -1.60 -12.67 16.82
CA ASN A 52 -0.38 -13.22 17.41
C ASN A 52 -0.51 -14.75 17.51
N GLU A 53 0.40 -15.47 16.86
CA GLU A 53 0.46 -16.93 16.92
C GLU A 53 1.89 -17.40 17.17
N SER A 54 2.12 -18.05 18.32
CA SER A 54 3.28 -18.92 18.56
C SER A 54 4.66 -18.34 18.18
N GLY A 55 4.93 -17.08 18.52
CA GLY A 55 6.22 -16.43 18.21
C GLY A 55 6.29 -15.75 16.84
N GLY A 56 5.15 -15.63 16.16
CA GLY A 56 4.98 -14.84 14.94
C GLY A 56 3.60 -14.21 14.87
N TYR A 57 3.20 -13.85 13.65
CA TYR A 57 1.93 -13.22 13.37
C TYR A 57 1.26 -13.82 12.14
N VAL A 58 -0.07 -13.78 12.12
CA VAL A 58 -0.89 -14.17 10.97
C VAL A 58 -1.78 -13.02 10.56
N TRP A 59 -1.78 -12.71 9.26
CA TRP A 59 -2.71 -11.79 8.64
C TRP A 59 -3.66 -12.56 7.74
N HIS A 60 -4.94 -12.61 8.12
CA HIS A 60 -5.99 -13.30 7.38
C HIS A 60 -7.03 -12.28 6.92
N LYS A 61 -7.14 -12.10 5.59
CA LYS A 61 -8.08 -11.14 4.99
C LYS A 61 -8.69 -11.70 3.72
N THR A 62 -9.75 -11.05 3.27
CA THR A 62 -10.30 -11.20 1.91
C THR A 62 -10.12 -9.88 1.18
N ILE A 63 -9.32 -9.91 0.12
CA ILE A 63 -9.03 -8.74 -0.70
C ILE A 63 -10.11 -8.60 -1.77
N VAL A 64 -10.53 -7.37 -2.07
CA VAL A 64 -11.45 -7.06 -3.17
C VAL A 64 -10.90 -5.86 -3.93
N ASP A 65 -10.73 -6.00 -5.24
CA ASP A 65 -10.30 -4.91 -6.12
C ASP A 65 -11.49 -4.02 -6.57
N SER A 66 -11.18 -2.85 -7.13
CA SER A 66 -12.18 -1.88 -7.59
C SER A 66 -12.64 -2.05 -9.05
N ARG A 67 -12.13 -3.07 -9.77
CA ARG A 67 -12.39 -3.29 -11.19
C ARG A 67 -13.39 -4.42 -11.44
N CYS A 68 -13.16 -5.59 -10.84
CA CYS A 68 -13.98 -6.78 -11.04
C CYS A 68 -14.61 -7.32 -9.75
N PHE A 69 -14.24 -6.76 -8.59
CA PHE A 69 -14.82 -7.05 -7.27
C PHE A 69 -14.84 -8.53 -6.91
N ARG A 70 -13.88 -9.32 -7.41
CA ARG A 70 -13.74 -10.73 -7.04
C ARG A 70 -13.04 -10.84 -5.69
N PRO A 71 -13.59 -11.64 -4.74
CA PRO A 71 -12.90 -11.93 -3.50
C PRO A 71 -11.61 -12.73 -3.75
N MET A 72 -10.52 -12.29 -3.15
CA MET A 72 -9.23 -12.98 -3.11
C MET A 72 -8.88 -13.26 -1.64
N PRO A 73 -9.29 -14.41 -1.08
CA PRO A 73 -8.93 -14.78 0.28
C PRO A 73 -7.43 -15.04 0.38
N THR A 74 -6.83 -14.61 1.48
CA THR A 74 -5.39 -14.76 1.71
C THR A 74 -5.04 -14.93 3.17
N VAL A 75 -3.98 -15.70 3.41
CA VAL A 75 -3.34 -15.85 4.70
C VAL A 75 -1.85 -15.57 4.53
N VAL A 76 -1.29 -14.70 5.38
CA VAL A 76 0.14 -14.41 5.41
C VAL A 76 0.67 -14.71 6.80
N TYR A 77 1.76 -15.47 6.85
CA TYR A 77 2.50 -15.77 8.07
C TYR A 77 3.73 -14.86 8.13
N LEU A 78 3.95 -14.25 9.29
CA LEU A 78 5.06 -13.37 9.56
C LEU A 78 5.83 -13.86 10.79
N ASN A 79 7.14 -13.64 10.82
CA ASN A 79 7.96 -13.86 12.01
C ASN A 79 7.77 -12.76 13.05
N SER A 80 8.43 -12.88 14.20
CA SER A 80 8.39 -11.87 15.28
C SER A 80 8.91 -10.48 14.88
N ALA A 81 9.70 -10.39 13.80
CA ALA A 81 10.20 -9.14 13.22
C ALA A 81 9.25 -8.55 12.15
N TYR A 82 8.07 -9.13 11.95
CA TYR A 82 7.08 -8.75 10.93
C TYR A 82 7.55 -8.97 9.49
N GLU A 83 8.46 -9.90 9.27
CA GLU A 83 8.89 -10.31 7.93
C GLU A 83 8.04 -11.51 7.47
N VAL A 84 7.60 -11.49 6.21
CA VAL A 84 6.78 -12.57 5.64
C VAL A 84 7.62 -13.84 5.52
N THR A 85 7.13 -14.94 6.10
CA THR A 85 7.76 -16.26 6.02
C THR A 85 7.06 -17.18 5.02
N SER A 86 5.74 -17.05 4.88
CA SER A 86 4.94 -17.75 3.87
C SER A 86 3.61 -17.04 3.64
N HIS A 87 2.96 -17.34 2.52
CA HIS A 87 1.63 -16.82 2.22
C HIS A 87 0.85 -17.78 1.32
N GLU A 88 -0.46 -17.68 1.42
CA GLU A 88 -1.42 -18.35 0.55
C GLU A 88 -2.41 -17.31 0.02
N ILE A 89 -2.74 -17.37 -1.25
CA ILE A 89 -3.72 -16.49 -1.88
C ILE A 89 -4.45 -17.26 -2.98
N THR A 90 -5.76 -17.01 -3.11
CA THR A 90 -6.56 -17.54 -4.21
C THR A 90 -7.07 -16.42 -5.09
N GLY A 91 -6.95 -16.58 -6.42
CA GLY A 91 -7.51 -15.62 -7.40
C GLY A 91 -6.70 -14.33 -7.59
N GLY A 92 -5.50 -14.30 -7.02
CA GLY A 92 -4.52 -13.23 -7.19
C GLY A 92 -3.14 -13.73 -6.80
N ARG A 93 -2.15 -12.85 -6.97
CA ARG A 93 -0.76 -13.12 -6.61
C ARG A 93 -0.13 -11.91 -5.95
N TYR A 94 0.75 -12.16 -4.99
CA TYR A 94 1.59 -11.11 -4.42
C TYR A 94 2.57 -10.60 -5.46
N ILE A 95 2.77 -9.28 -5.45
CA ILE A 95 3.72 -8.57 -6.29
C ILE A 95 4.58 -7.66 -5.41
N THR A 96 5.71 -7.19 -5.94
CA THR A 96 6.52 -6.21 -5.24
C THR A 96 5.89 -4.82 -5.30
N ARG A 97 6.42 -3.89 -4.50
CA ARG A 97 6.02 -2.48 -4.56
C ARG A 97 6.34 -1.90 -5.93
N GLU A 98 7.50 -2.23 -6.49
CA GLU A 98 7.97 -1.74 -7.78
C GLU A 98 7.06 -2.23 -8.90
N GLU A 99 6.65 -3.50 -8.87
CA GLU A 99 5.66 -4.05 -9.81
C GLU A 99 4.31 -3.34 -9.68
N TYR A 100 3.85 -3.07 -8.45
CA TYR A 100 2.62 -2.32 -8.21
C TYR A 100 2.68 -0.91 -8.81
N GLU A 101 3.77 -0.18 -8.57
CA GLU A 101 3.98 1.18 -9.10
C GLU A 101 4.07 1.19 -10.63
N ALA A 102 4.69 0.18 -11.24
CA ALA A 102 4.73 0.01 -12.68
C ALA A 102 3.32 -0.20 -13.27
N LEU A 103 2.46 -0.98 -12.60
CA LEU A 103 1.08 -1.22 -13.03
C LEU A 103 0.14 -0.02 -12.83
N LEU A 104 0.48 0.92 -11.93
CA LEU A 104 -0.27 2.16 -11.74
C LEU A 104 0.02 3.22 -12.80
N THR A 105 1.19 3.16 -13.44
CA THR A 105 1.58 4.15 -14.44
C THR A 105 0.73 3.92 -15.68
N PRO A 106 -0.16 4.86 -16.07
CA PRO A 106 -0.95 4.69 -17.28
C PRO A 106 0.02 4.56 -18.45
N THR A 107 -0.04 3.42 -19.14
CA THR A 107 0.67 3.18 -20.39
C THR A 107 0.09 4.13 -21.45
N ASN A 108 0.53 5.38 -21.45
CA ASN A 108 0.32 6.30 -22.56
C ASN A 108 1.36 6.01 -23.64
N THR A 109 1.32 4.80 -24.21
CA THR A 109 1.93 4.55 -25.51
C THR A 109 0.93 4.96 -26.57
N LEU A 110 0.93 6.24 -26.91
CA LEU A 110 0.52 6.64 -28.25
C LEU A 110 1.62 6.16 -29.20
N PRO A 111 1.33 5.36 -30.24
CA PRO A 111 2.28 5.21 -31.32
C PRO A 111 2.48 6.60 -31.93
N SER A 112 3.70 7.11 -31.89
CA SER A 112 4.10 8.16 -32.81
C SER A 112 4.08 7.54 -34.21
N GLU A 113 2.98 7.73 -34.94
CA GLU A 113 2.94 7.46 -36.36
C GLU A 113 3.98 8.35 -37.09
N PRO A 114 4.62 7.82 -38.15
CA PRO A 114 5.76 8.45 -38.83
C PRO A 114 5.41 9.73 -39.59
#